data_AF-A0A6G8S6E4-F1
#
_entry.id   AF-A0A6G8S6E4-F1
#
_cell.length_a   1.000
_cell.length_b   1.000
_cell.length_c   1.000
_cell.angle_alpha   90.00
_cell.angle_beta   90.00
_cell.angle_gamma   90.00
#
_symmetry.space_group_name_H-M   'P 1'
#
loop_
_entity.id
_entity.type
_entity.pdbx_description
1 polymer ?
#
loop_
_entity_poly.entity_id
_entity_poly.type
_entity_poly.pdbx_seq_one_letter_code
_entity_poly.pdbx_strand_id
1 'polypeptide(L)'
;MGIEYFIIGMSSDGAATKKEVLEIFSPYYTEKEENYYFLDYGKEIHDGYIVHNECHFDIDFYEHNLAVKAVTIFKPCSDIRLEKAVFQLIHLFPMIFTYPVDPLVVITANQKCIEVIKEEHPDLLPDLKIISSFEEYNDAI
;
A
#
# COMPACT_ATOMS: atom_id res chain seq x y z
N MET A 1 16.45 -8.50 0.79
CA MET A 1 15.71 -7.26 1.09
C MET A 1 14.48 -7.67 1.86
N GLY A 2 14.23 -7.07 3.03
CA GLY A 2 13.02 -7.36 3.81
C GLY A 2 11.80 -6.84 3.06
N ILE A 3 10.74 -7.65 3.00
CA ILE A 3 9.44 -7.20 2.50
C ILE A 3 8.73 -6.58 3.69
N GLU A 4 8.15 -5.41 3.50
CA GLU A 4 7.66 -4.62 4.63
C GLU A 4 6.19 -4.22 4.43
N TYR A 5 5.70 -3.79 3.26
CA TYR A 5 4.24 -3.61 3.05
C TYR A 5 3.71 -4.36 1.82
N PHE A 6 2.55 -4.99 1.99
CA PHE A 6 1.74 -5.56 0.92
C PHE A 6 0.41 -4.82 0.83
N ILE A 7 0.10 -4.28 -0.35
CA ILE A 7 -1.19 -3.67 -0.65
C ILE A 7 -1.87 -4.55 -1.68
N ILE A 8 -2.91 -5.27 -1.27
CA ILE A 8 -3.51 -6.37 -2.03
C ILE A 8 -4.90 -5.95 -2.48
N GLY A 9 -5.15 -6.02 -3.79
CA GLY A 9 -6.47 -5.84 -4.37
C GLY A 9 -7.37 -7.04 -4.07
N MET A 10 -8.59 -6.75 -3.64
CA MET A 10 -9.59 -7.77 -3.27
C MET A 10 -10.49 -8.18 -4.45
N SER A 11 -10.56 -7.37 -5.51
CA SER A 11 -11.34 -7.66 -6.70
C SER A 11 -10.74 -6.97 -7.92
N SER A 12 -10.92 -7.56 -9.11
CA SER A 12 -10.61 -6.89 -10.38
C SER A 12 -11.66 -5.84 -10.74
N ASP A 13 -12.87 -5.95 -10.20
CA ASP A 13 -13.92 -4.95 -10.38
C ASP A 13 -13.65 -3.73 -9.48
N GLY A 14 -13.45 -2.57 -10.09
CA GLY A 14 -13.05 -1.34 -9.40
C GLY A 14 -11.58 -1.31 -8.95
N ALA A 15 -10.74 -2.24 -9.44
CA ALA A 15 -9.30 -2.21 -9.21
C ALA A 15 -8.66 -0.96 -9.82
N ALA A 16 -7.59 -0.47 -9.18
CA ALA A 16 -6.78 0.60 -9.72
C ALA A 16 -6.10 0.20 -11.03
N THR A 17 -5.90 1.15 -11.93
CA THR A 17 -4.99 1.01 -13.07
C THR A 17 -3.56 1.36 -12.66
N LYS A 18 -2.56 0.93 -13.45
CA LYS A 18 -1.15 1.33 -13.28
C LYS A 18 -1.01 2.85 -13.15
N LYS A 19 -1.72 3.59 -14.00
CA LYS A 19 -1.65 5.04 -14.05
C LYS A 19 -2.12 5.68 -12.73
N GLU A 20 -3.26 5.23 -12.19
CA GLU A 20 -3.81 5.75 -10.94
C GLU A 20 -2.88 5.47 -9.75
N VAL A 21 -2.30 4.27 -9.69
CA VAL A 21 -1.29 3.94 -8.66
C VAL A 21 -0.09 4.88 -8.76
N LEU A 22 0.45 5.08 -9.96
CA LEU A 22 1.59 5.98 -10.16
C LEU A 22 1.25 7.44 -9.87
N GLU A 23 0.02 7.89 -10.15
CA GLU A 23 -0.44 9.23 -9.79
C GLU A 23 -0.46 9.45 -8.28
N ILE A 24 -0.83 8.43 -7.49
CA ILE A 24 -0.80 8.49 -6.02
C ILE A 24 0.63 8.63 -5.48
N PHE A 25 1.60 7.92 -6.07
CA PHE A 25 3.01 8.01 -5.67
C PHE A 25 3.77 9.17 -6.31
N SER A 26 3.14 9.94 -7.19
CA SER A 26 3.75 11.08 -7.87
C SER A 26 4.05 12.24 -6.89
N PRO A 27 5.13 13.02 -7.10
CA PRO A 27 6.14 12.92 -8.16
C PRO A 27 7.38 12.11 -7.75
N TYR A 28 7.27 11.26 -6.73
CA TYR A 28 8.43 10.69 -6.05
C TYR A 28 8.98 9.41 -6.70
N TYR A 29 8.30 8.86 -7.70
CA TYR A 29 8.69 7.61 -8.32
C TYR A 29 9.59 7.80 -9.54
N THR A 30 10.48 6.83 -9.76
CA THR A 30 11.25 6.64 -10.99
C THR A 30 11.19 5.16 -11.39
N GLU A 31 10.72 4.86 -12.60
CA GLU A 31 10.74 3.50 -13.14
C GLU A 31 12.19 3.04 -13.35
N LYS A 32 12.53 1.85 -12.83
CA LYS A 32 13.85 1.24 -12.97
C LYS A 32 13.82 0.04 -13.91
N GLU A 33 12.79 -0.79 -13.76
CA GLU A 33 12.50 -1.94 -14.61
C GLU A 33 10.98 -1.99 -14.87
N GLU A 34 10.53 -2.90 -15.72
CA GLU A 34 9.10 -3.04 -16.02
C GLU A 34 8.32 -3.30 -14.72
N ASN A 35 7.45 -2.35 -14.36
CA ASN A 35 6.61 -2.38 -13.15
C ASN A 35 7.38 -2.37 -11.82
N TYR A 36 8.67 -2.02 -11.83
CA TYR A 36 9.49 -1.86 -10.63
C TYR A 36 10.04 -0.44 -10.53
N TYR A 37 9.78 0.19 -9.39
CA TYR A 37 9.96 1.62 -9.19
C TYR A 37 10.84 1.90 -7.97
N PHE A 38 11.55 3.01 -8.04
CA PHE A 38 12.25 3.62 -6.92
C PHE A 38 11.47 4.85 -6.45
N LEU A 39 11.25 4.97 -5.15
CA LEU A 39 10.63 6.12 -4.49
C LEU A 39 11.69 6.89 -3.72
N ASP A 40 11.78 8.19 -3.99
CA ASP A 40 12.71 9.11 -3.33
C ASP A 40 11.94 10.29 -2.74
N TYR A 41 11.80 10.29 -1.42
CA TYR A 41 11.20 11.38 -0.67
C TYR A 41 12.25 12.39 -0.16
N GLY A 42 13.52 12.18 -0.47
CA GLY A 42 14.65 13.00 -0.07
C GLY A 42 15.29 12.53 1.23
N LYS A 43 15.93 13.46 1.94
CA LYS A 43 16.68 13.18 3.16
C LYS A 43 16.23 14.07 4.31
N GLU A 44 16.25 13.51 5.51
CA GLU A 44 15.97 14.20 6.75
C GLU A 44 17.15 14.09 7.71
N ILE A 45 17.31 15.09 8.58
CA ILE A 45 18.33 15.07 9.63
C ILE A 45 17.61 14.83 10.96
N HIS A 46 17.85 13.67 11.56
CA HIS A 46 17.30 13.30 12.86
C HIS A 46 18.45 13.01 13.82
N ASP A 47 18.51 13.74 14.94
CA ASP A 47 19.57 13.61 15.95
C ASP A 47 21.01 13.63 15.41
N GLY A 48 21.25 14.40 14.34
CA GLY A 48 22.56 14.50 13.68
C GLY A 48 22.87 13.38 12.68
N TYR A 49 21.97 12.42 12.49
CA TYR A 49 22.04 11.39 11.45
C TYR A 49 21.28 11.82 10.20
N ILE A 50 21.85 11.54 9.02
CA ILE A 50 21.16 11.72 7.74
C ILE A 50 20.38 10.44 7.45
N VAL A 51 19.06 10.55 7.44
CA VAL A 51 18.13 9.48 7.05
C VAL A 51 17.73 9.72 5.60
N HIS A 52 17.95 8.72 4.76
CA HIS A 52 17.50 8.71 3.37
C HIS A 52 16.12 8.06 3.30
N ASN A 53 15.10 8.83 2.92
CA ASN A 53 13.72 8.36 2.79
C ASN A 53 13.49 7.79 1.39
N GLU A 54 14.14 6.66 1.14
CA GLU A 54 14.19 6.00 -0.15
C GLU A 54 13.69 4.56 -0.01
N CYS A 55 12.77 4.14 -0.87
CA CYS A 55 12.27 2.77 -0.92
C CYS A 55 12.03 2.31 -2.37
N HIS A 56 11.64 1.04 -2.53
CA HIS A 56 11.26 0.50 -3.83
C HIS A 56 9.85 -0.05 -3.76
N PHE A 57 9.14 -0.06 -4.88
CA PHE A 57 7.89 -0.80 -4.98
C PHE A 57 7.72 -1.45 -6.34
N ASP A 58 6.99 -2.55 -6.37
CA ASP A 58 6.52 -3.20 -7.59
C ASP A 58 5.00 -3.11 -7.72
N ILE A 59 4.50 -3.34 -8.93
CA ILE A 59 3.08 -3.43 -9.21
C ILE A 59 2.81 -4.76 -9.93
N ASP A 60 1.98 -5.59 -9.31
CA ASP A 60 1.43 -6.81 -9.90
C ASP A 60 0.06 -6.56 -10.51
N PHE A 61 -0.27 -7.29 -11.57
CA PHE A 61 -1.52 -7.14 -12.32
C PHE A 61 -2.38 -8.42 -12.28
N TYR A 62 -3.69 -8.24 -12.41
CA TYR A 62 -4.59 -9.31 -12.83
C TYR A 62 -4.32 -9.68 -14.29
N GLU A 63 -4.97 -10.75 -14.78
CA GLU A 63 -4.90 -11.16 -16.18
C GLU A 63 -5.17 -9.97 -17.12
N HIS A 64 -4.35 -9.83 -18.17
CA HIS A 64 -4.38 -8.75 -19.19
C HIS A 64 -3.70 -7.40 -18.85
N ASN A 65 -2.88 -7.29 -17.79
CA ASN A 65 -2.00 -6.13 -17.51
C ASN A 65 -2.69 -4.76 -17.36
N LEU A 66 -4.00 -4.70 -17.12
CA LEU A 66 -4.75 -3.44 -17.00
C LEU A 66 -5.17 -3.11 -15.57
N ALA A 67 -5.55 -4.12 -14.79
CA ALA A 67 -6.01 -3.97 -13.42
C ALA A 67 -4.91 -4.38 -12.43
N VAL A 68 -4.57 -3.50 -11.50
CA VAL A 68 -3.57 -3.75 -10.45
C VAL A 68 -4.12 -4.73 -9.44
N LYS A 69 -3.38 -5.81 -9.23
CA LYS A 69 -3.65 -6.86 -8.25
C LYS A 69 -2.96 -6.60 -6.93
N ALA A 70 -1.71 -6.13 -6.96
CA ALA A 70 -0.98 -5.83 -5.75
C ALA A 70 0.07 -4.74 -5.98
N VAL A 71 0.45 -4.08 -4.90
CA VAL A 71 1.63 -3.22 -4.80
C VAL A 71 2.45 -3.70 -3.63
N THR A 72 3.70 -4.12 -3.83
CA THR A 72 4.61 -4.49 -2.74
C THR A 72 5.61 -3.36 -2.55
N ILE A 73 5.74 -2.86 -1.32
CA ILE A 73 6.76 -1.87 -0.97
C ILE A 73 7.89 -2.59 -0.23
N PHE A 74 9.07 -2.52 -0.80
CA PHE A 74 10.30 -3.07 -0.24
C PHE A 74 10.99 -1.98 0.58
N LYS A 75 11.26 -2.29 1.86
CA LYS A 75 11.97 -1.38 2.77
C LYS A 75 11.34 0.03 2.79
N PRO A 76 10.06 0.21 3.19
CA PRO A 76 9.42 1.49 3.40
C PRO A 76 10.34 2.41 4.17
N CYS A 77 10.37 3.65 3.70
CA CYS A 77 10.92 4.72 4.49
C CYS A 77 9.84 5.22 5.45
N SER A 78 10.23 5.73 6.61
CA SER A 78 9.31 6.30 7.60
C SER A 78 8.76 7.68 7.19
N ASP A 79 8.64 7.94 5.89
CA ASP A 79 8.18 9.23 5.38
C ASP A 79 6.65 9.27 5.34
N ILE A 80 6.07 10.30 5.97
CA ILE A 80 4.62 10.49 6.06
C ILE A 80 3.94 10.58 4.68
N ARG A 81 4.66 10.97 3.63
CA ARG A 81 4.12 11.04 2.27
C ARG A 81 3.91 9.64 1.67
N LEU A 82 4.75 8.67 2.03
CA LEU A 82 4.54 7.26 1.67
C LEU A 82 3.26 6.75 2.34
N GLU A 83 3.13 6.97 3.63
CA GLU A 83 1.97 6.51 4.41
C GLU A 83 0.66 7.11 3.91
N LYS A 84 0.66 8.40 3.52
CA LYS A 84 -0.50 9.03 2.87
C LYS A 84 -0.85 8.40 1.53
N ALA A 85 0.16 8.04 0.72
CA ALA A 85 -0.05 7.38 -0.55
C ALA A 85 -0.65 5.97 -0.35
N VAL A 86 -0.15 5.21 0.62
CA VAL A 86 -0.70 3.89 0.99
C VAL A 86 -2.14 4.01 1.47
N PHE A 87 -2.42 4.94 2.39
CA PHE A 87 -3.78 5.19 2.85
C PHE A 87 -4.73 5.58 1.69
N GLN A 88 -4.29 6.45 0.79
CA GLN A 88 -5.08 6.83 -0.40
C GLN A 88 -5.42 5.62 -1.28
N LEU A 89 -4.48 4.68 -1.48
CA LEU A 89 -4.73 3.46 -2.25
C LEU A 89 -5.85 2.61 -1.63
N ILE A 90 -5.72 2.28 -0.34
CA ILE A 90 -6.71 1.43 0.36
C ILE A 90 -8.03 2.13 0.66
N HIS A 91 -8.10 3.45 0.46
CA HIS A 91 -9.32 4.24 0.58
C HIS A 91 -10.05 4.33 -0.77
N LEU A 92 -9.33 4.66 -1.84
CA LEU A 92 -9.92 4.89 -3.17
C LEU A 92 -10.27 3.59 -3.88
N PHE A 93 -9.51 2.52 -3.67
CA PHE A 93 -9.65 1.25 -4.37
C PHE A 93 -9.98 0.13 -3.38
N PRO A 94 -10.60 -0.98 -3.84
CA PRO A 94 -10.88 -2.14 -3.02
C PRO A 94 -9.57 -2.92 -2.74
N MET A 95 -8.70 -2.31 -1.94
CA MET A 95 -7.41 -2.84 -1.52
C MET A 95 -7.34 -2.92 0.01
N ILE A 96 -6.60 -3.92 0.48
CA ILE A 96 -6.18 -4.06 1.88
C ILE A 96 -4.69 -3.77 1.98
N PHE A 97 -4.27 -3.28 3.13
CA PHE A 97 -2.87 -3.16 3.53
C PHE A 97 -2.55 -4.24 4.56
N THR A 98 -1.39 -4.87 4.43
CA THR A 98 -0.88 -5.83 5.41
C THR A 98 0.66 -5.86 5.42
N TYR A 99 1.24 -6.29 6.52
CA TYR A 99 2.68 -6.47 6.68
C TYR A 99 2.99 -7.70 7.53
N PRO A 100 4.14 -8.38 7.30
CA PRO A 100 4.41 -9.70 7.87
C PRO A 100 4.86 -9.61 9.34
N VAL A 101 3.93 -9.28 10.24
CA VAL A 101 4.12 -9.26 11.70
C VAL A 101 3.17 -10.24 12.40
N ASP A 102 3.48 -10.58 13.64
CA ASP A 102 2.63 -11.39 14.53
C ASP A 102 2.19 -10.52 15.73
N PRO A 103 0.89 -10.24 15.92
CA PRO A 103 -0.24 -10.73 15.11
C PRO A 103 -0.33 -10.07 13.72
N LEU A 104 -0.94 -10.78 12.76
CA LEU A 104 -1.16 -10.27 11.41
C LEU A 104 -1.99 -8.99 11.46
N VAL A 105 -1.55 -7.96 10.75
CA VAL A 105 -2.30 -6.71 10.62
C VAL A 105 -2.92 -6.64 9.23
N VAL A 106 -4.25 -6.54 9.17
CA VAL A 106 -4.99 -6.33 7.91
C VAL A 106 -5.81 -5.05 8.05
N ILE A 107 -5.54 -4.05 7.22
CA ILE A 107 -6.17 -2.73 7.30
C ILE A 107 -6.89 -2.42 5.99
N THR A 108 -8.10 -1.87 6.04
CA THR A 108 -8.75 -1.28 4.88
C THR A 108 -9.53 -0.02 5.23
N ALA A 109 -9.60 0.91 4.28
CA ALA A 109 -10.40 2.13 4.36
C ALA A 109 -11.52 2.15 3.29
N ASN A 110 -11.84 0.98 2.72
CA ASN A 110 -12.79 0.84 1.62
C ASN A 110 -13.90 -0.17 1.96
N GLN A 111 -15.15 0.28 1.85
CA GLN A 111 -16.32 -0.53 2.20
C GLN A 111 -16.47 -1.80 1.34
N LYS A 112 -16.05 -1.75 0.06
CA LYS A 112 -16.13 -2.90 -0.85
C LYS A 112 -15.22 -4.04 -0.40
N CYS A 113 -14.06 -3.74 0.21
CA CYS A 113 -13.21 -4.77 0.80
C CYS A 113 -13.93 -5.54 1.91
N ILE A 114 -14.71 -4.84 2.74
CA ILE A 114 -15.45 -5.47 3.84
C ILE A 114 -16.52 -6.43 3.29
N GLU A 115 -17.19 -6.04 2.21
CA GLU A 115 -18.18 -6.88 1.53
C GLU A 115 -17.53 -8.14 0.96
N VAL A 116 -16.45 -7.99 0.19
CA VAL A 116 -15.69 -9.13 -0.38
C VAL A 116 -15.15 -10.05 0.71
N ILE A 117 -14.56 -9.51 1.79
CA ILE A 117 -14.01 -10.32 2.89
C ILE A 117 -15.12 -11.12 3.58
N LYS A 118 -16.30 -10.53 3.83
CA LYS A 118 -17.41 -11.25 4.46
C LYS A 118 -17.91 -12.43 3.62
N GLU A 119 -17.85 -12.30 2.29
CA GLU A 119 -18.36 -13.31 1.36
C GLU A 119 -17.31 -14.39 1.04
N GLU A 120 -16.07 -14.00 0.80
CA GLU A 120 -15.03 -14.87 0.23
C GLU A 120 -13.94 -15.28 1.23
N HIS A 121 -13.64 -14.44 2.23
CA HIS A 121 -12.55 -14.63 3.18
C HIS A 121 -12.95 -14.31 4.64
N PRO A 122 -14.03 -14.92 5.18
CA PRO A 122 -14.57 -14.54 6.48
C PRO A 122 -13.60 -14.82 7.65
N ASP A 123 -12.60 -15.66 7.43
CA ASP A 123 -11.51 -15.97 8.35
C ASP A 123 -10.59 -14.77 8.63
N LEU A 124 -10.53 -13.77 7.75
CA LEU A 124 -9.75 -12.54 7.96
C LEU A 124 -10.46 -11.51 8.84
N LEU A 125 -11.77 -11.66 9.10
CA LEU A 125 -12.56 -10.70 9.88
C LEU A 125 -12.02 -10.41 11.30
N PRO A 126 -11.49 -11.40 12.06
CA PRO A 126 -10.93 -11.14 13.38
C PRO A 126 -9.71 -10.21 13.37
N ASP A 127 -8.92 -10.24 12.30
CA ASP A 127 -7.68 -9.48 12.15
C ASP A 127 -7.87 -8.18 11.33
N LEU A 128 -9.08 -7.98 10.78
CA LEU A 128 -9.42 -6.84 9.95
C LEU A 128 -9.67 -5.58 10.79
N LYS A 129 -8.80 -4.59 10.65
CA LYS A 129 -9.02 -3.22 11.12
C LYS A 129 -9.65 -2.38 10.01
N ILE A 130 -10.87 -1.92 10.26
CA ILE A 130 -11.56 -0.97 9.38
C ILE A 130 -11.28 0.43 9.92
N ILE A 131 -10.76 1.29 9.05
CA ILE A 131 -10.41 2.66 9.37
C ILE A 131 -11.16 3.64 8.46
N SER A 132 -11.32 4.87 8.93
CA SER A 132 -12.10 5.91 8.26
C SER A 132 -11.29 7.18 7.95
N SER A 133 -10.12 7.35 8.56
CA SER A 133 -9.25 8.50 8.34
C SER A 133 -7.76 8.13 8.31
N PHE A 134 -6.94 9.07 7.84
CA PHE A 134 -5.49 8.91 7.84
C PHE A 134 -4.91 8.87 9.26
N GLU A 135 -5.52 9.57 10.21
CA GLU A 135 -5.11 9.54 11.62
C GLU A 135 -5.34 8.15 12.22
N GLU A 136 -6.50 7.53 11.96
CA GLU A 136 -6.77 6.16 12.39
C GLU A 136 -5.83 5.13 11.74
N TYR A 137 -5.47 5.36 10.47
CA TYR A 137 -4.45 4.58 9.76
C TYR A 137 -3.09 4.72 10.44
N ASN A 138 -2.64 5.94 10.69
CA ASN A 138 -1.32 6.23 11.24
C ASN A 138 -1.18 5.73 12.69
N ASP A 139 -2.27 5.71 13.46
CA ASP A 139 -2.31 5.11 14.81
C ASP A 139 -2.36 3.56 14.77
N ALA A 140 -2.60 2.96 13.60
CA ALA A 140 -2.72 1.51 13.42
C ALA A 140 -1.42 0.81 13.02
N ILE A 141 -0.45 1.57 12.51
CA ILE A 141 0.79 1.04 11.93
C ILE A 141 1.98 1.26 12.86
#